data_AF-A0A1H6LIH3-F1
#
_entry.id   AF-A0A1H6LIH3-F1
#
_cell.length_a   1.000
_cell.length_b   1.000
_cell.length_c   1.000
_cell.angle_alpha   90.00
_cell.angle_beta   90.00
_cell.angle_gamma   90.00
#
_symmetry.space_group_name_H-M   'P 1'
#
loop_
_entity.id
_entity.type
_entity.pdbx_description
1 polymer ?
#
loop_
_entity_poly.entity_id
_entity_poly.type
_entity_poly.pdbx_seq_one_letter_code
_entity_poly.pdbx_strand_id
1 'polypeptide(L)'
;MDDKAQTLSYEHYYPYGSTTLIAGKDKAQVQQKRYRYTGKERDDSSGLSYYGARYLAPWLTRWISPDSAGSVDGLNLYVYVGNNPLKYRDPTGHVKVYQVDRKVYSNRHLPYNEIDILSPIEGTYQNNNLFYFPEAYERLENIVKTYPADKFNLLNTNTEFSIESEESSNGELIIQAYSYPPFDYFTNIMNFSTGELVFNSNLKNEHKDHRSGLNATEVTSYQYLGMTKIAGALNMLPKTILRQSITNPSTNEAIEIYLADRNYSNFYRNFLIKSDNGRSSLRIANTFSLKVASVELEAMGNNIRLYLKPKMPLISAEEPLPPRGDMHEYFAPDSRLSRIRRQTCHCTIS
;
A
#
# COMPACT_ATOMS: atom_id res chain seq x y z
N MET A 1 -24.05 17.51 6.06
CA MET A 1 -25.24 18.26 5.58
C MET A 1 -26.34 17.24 5.29
N ASP A 2 -27.58 17.67 5.09
CA ASP A 2 -28.64 16.79 4.57
C ASP A 2 -28.58 16.70 3.03
N ASP A 3 -29.48 15.92 2.44
CA ASP A 3 -29.58 15.70 0.99
C ASP A 3 -29.93 16.99 0.20
N LYS A 4 -30.31 18.06 0.90
CA LYS A 4 -30.63 19.38 0.35
C LYS A 4 -29.50 20.40 0.64
N ALA A 5 -28.33 19.92 1.03
CA ALA A 5 -27.16 20.71 1.39
C ALA A 5 -27.38 21.68 2.57
N GLN A 6 -28.35 21.41 3.45
CA GLN A 6 -28.53 22.17 4.67
C GLN A 6 -27.62 21.64 5.78
N THR A 7 -27.10 22.55 6.60
CA THR A 7 -26.29 22.18 7.78
C THR A 7 -27.14 21.43 8.81
N LEU A 8 -26.80 20.17 9.06
CA LEU A 8 -27.37 19.35 10.14
C LEU A 8 -26.74 19.73 11.48
N SER A 9 -25.41 19.64 11.54
CA SER A 9 -24.58 19.99 12.68
C SER A 9 -23.23 20.52 12.20
N TYR A 10 -22.61 21.38 12.99
CA TYR A 10 -21.23 21.80 12.83
C TYR A 10 -20.49 21.65 14.16
N GLU A 11 -19.19 21.38 14.07
CA GLU A 11 -18.37 21.07 15.25
C GLU A 11 -16.96 21.61 15.06
N HIS A 12 -16.42 22.25 16.10
CA HIS A 12 -15.04 22.69 16.18
C HIS A 12 -14.31 21.93 17.29
N TYR A 13 -13.00 21.78 17.11
CA TYR A 13 -12.14 21.01 18.02
C TYR A 13 -10.95 21.85 18.47
N TYR A 14 -10.48 21.59 19.68
CA TYR A 14 -9.12 21.89 20.10
C TYR A 14 -8.13 21.03 19.31
N PRO A 15 -6.83 21.40 19.25
CA PRO A 15 -5.85 20.67 18.45
C PRO A 15 -5.75 19.17 18.75
N TYR A 16 -6.11 18.71 19.94
CA TYR A 16 -6.05 17.29 20.33
C TYR A 16 -7.40 16.56 20.27
N GLY A 17 -8.43 17.19 19.69
CA GLY A 17 -9.72 16.54 19.43
C GLY A 17 -10.79 16.69 20.50
N SER A 18 -10.53 17.49 21.55
CA SER A 18 -11.60 17.90 22.47
C SER A 18 -12.53 18.88 21.75
N THR A 19 -13.85 18.63 21.80
CA THR A 19 -14.85 19.50 21.17
C THR A 19 -14.86 20.87 21.86
N THR A 20 -14.64 21.95 21.10
CA THR A 20 -14.75 23.33 21.59
C THR A 20 -16.18 23.84 21.48
N LEU A 21 -16.83 23.48 20.38
CA LEU A 21 -18.16 23.94 20.02
C LEU A 21 -18.83 22.83 19.23
N ILE A 22 -20.05 22.49 19.59
CA ILE A 22 -20.93 21.66 18.79
C ILE A 22 -22.30 22.33 18.76
N ALA A 23 -22.88 22.45 17.57
CA ALA A 23 -24.19 23.03 17.40
C ALA A 23 -24.88 22.45 16.15
N GLY A 24 -26.20 22.40 16.21
CA GLY A 24 -27.05 21.85 15.16
C GLY A 24 -28.50 22.22 15.40
N LYS A 25 -29.35 21.98 14.39
CA LYS A 25 -30.77 22.36 14.45
C LYS A 25 -31.55 21.55 15.49
N ASP A 26 -31.14 20.31 15.73
CA ASP A 26 -31.79 19.36 16.61
C ASP A 26 -30.75 18.67 17.52
N LYS A 27 -31.01 18.67 18.84
CA LYS A 27 -30.14 18.05 19.84
C LYS A 27 -30.02 16.53 19.64
N ALA A 28 -31.09 15.85 19.24
CA ALA A 28 -31.06 14.41 18.97
C ALA A 28 -30.19 14.10 17.75
N GLN A 29 -30.27 14.91 16.69
CA GLN A 29 -29.41 14.74 15.51
C GLN A 29 -27.93 14.98 15.83
N VAL A 30 -27.63 15.99 16.66
CA VAL A 30 -26.27 16.25 17.13
C VAL A 30 -25.73 15.07 17.96
N GLN A 31 -26.55 14.49 18.83
CA GLN A 31 -26.17 13.33 19.66
C GLN A 31 -25.98 12.04 18.85
N GLN A 32 -26.64 11.89 17.70
CA GLN A 32 -26.44 10.74 16.82
C GLN A 32 -25.08 10.74 16.10
N LYS A 33 -24.33 11.85 16.15
CA LYS A 33 -23.02 11.97 15.49
C LYS A 33 -21.94 11.22 16.27
N ARG A 34 -21.65 10.00 15.80
CA ARG A 34 -20.61 9.11 16.34
C ARG A 34 -19.19 9.47 15.89
N TYR A 35 -19.01 9.80 14.62
CA TYR A 35 -17.69 10.14 14.05
C TYR A 35 -17.41 11.64 14.14
N ARG A 36 -16.27 12.00 14.73
CA ARG A 36 -15.94 13.38 15.09
C ARG A 36 -14.53 13.77 14.64
N TYR A 37 -13.61 13.94 15.59
CA TYR A 37 -12.25 14.41 15.32
C TYR A 37 -11.47 13.42 14.45
N THR A 38 -10.83 13.90 13.38
CA THR A 38 -10.06 13.10 12.41
C THR A 38 -10.81 11.89 11.82
N GLY A 39 -12.15 11.94 11.78
CA GLY A 39 -12.98 10.83 11.29
C GLY A 39 -13.06 9.64 12.24
N LYS A 40 -12.68 9.81 13.52
CA LYS A 40 -12.75 8.73 14.51
C LYS A 40 -14.03 8.78 15.31
N GLU A 41 -14.52 7.58 15.66
CA GLU A 41 -15.66 7.44 16.55
C GLU A 41 -15.28 7.96 17.94
N ARG A 42 -16.16 8.77 18.53
CA ARG A 42 -16.06 9.21 19.92
C ARG A 42 -17.19 8.60 20.72
N ASP A 43 -16.83 7.84 21.75
CA ASP A 43 -17.78 7.33 22.73
C ASP A 43 -18.22 8.48 23.64
N ASP A 44 -19.51 8.80 23.66
CA ASP A 44 -20.06 9.89 24.47
C ASP A 44 -20.05 9.58 25.97
N SER A 45 -20.01 8.30 26.35
CA SER A 45 -20.04 7.91 27.76
C SER A 45 -18.69 8.11 28.46
N SER A 46 -17.60 7.66 27.83
CA SER A 46 -16.24 7.86 28.34
C SER A 46 -15.58 9.13 27.83
N GLY A 47 -16.04 9.67 26.70
CA GLY A 47 -15.40 10.74 25.94
C GLY A 47 -14.22 10.28 25.08
N LEU A 48 -13.80 9.02 25.16
CA LEU A 48 -12.64 8.50 24.43
C LEU A 48 -12.92 8.42 22.94
N SER A 49 -11.88 8.65 22.13
CA SER A 49 -11.94 8.45 20.69
C SER A 49 -11.27 7.12 20.32
N TYR A 50 -11.97 6.27 19.57
CA TYR A 50 -11.46 4.96 19.15
C TYR A 50 -10.73 5.05 17.81
N TYR A 51 -9.46 4.63 17.79
CA TYR A 51 -8.59 4.71 16.61
C TYR A 51 -8.30 3.35 15.97
N GLY A 52 -8.88 2.26 16.47
CA GLY A 52 -8.59 0.90 16.02
C GLY A 52 -7.75 0.15 17.05
N ALA A 53 -6.48 0.51 17.18
CA ALA A 53 -5.58 -0.14 18.13
C ALA A 53 -5.60 0.47 19.54
N ARG A 54 -5.84 1.79 19.62
CA ARG A 54 -5.79 2.53 20.88
C ARG A 54 -6.97 3.48 21.00
N TYR A 55 -7.25 3.87 22.23
CA TYR A 55 -8.18 4.93 22.55
C TYR A 55 -7.42 6.20 22.91
N LEU A 56 -7.75 7.30 22.24
CA LEU A 56 -7.23 8.63 22.58
C LEU A 56 -8.13 9.23 23.66
N ALA A 57 -7.53 9.82 24.69
CA ALA A 57 -8.21 10.70 25.63
C ALA A 57 -7.96 12.17 25.23
N PRO A 58 -8.88 12.84 24.52
CA PRO A 58 -8.60 14.16 23.95
C PRO A 58 -8.37 15.25 25.00
N TRP A 59 -8.88 15.08 26.22
CA TRP A 59 -8.62 15.99 27.35
C TRP A 59 -7.25 15.78 27.99
N LEU A 60 -6.68 14.58 27.88
CA LEU A 60 -5.32 14.29 28.34
C LEU A 60 -4.28 14.50 27.25
N THR A 61 -4.68 14.71 25.99
CA THR A 61 -3.78 14.86 24.83
C THR A 61 -2.88 13.63 24.58
N ARG A 62 -3.30 12.45 25.05
CA ARG A 62 -2.50 11.23 25.15
C ARG A 62 -3.34 9.98 24.83
N TRP A 63 -2.66 8.94 24.35
CA TRP A 63 -3.23 7.59 24.34
C TRP A 63 -3.45 7.10 25.77
N ILE A 64 -4.50 6.32 26.01
CA ILE A 64 -4.75 5.73 27.34
C ILE A 64 -3.98 4.43 27.58
N SER A 65 -3.39 3.88 26.52
CA SER A 65 -2.57 2.67 26.55
C SER A 65 -1.25 2.92 25.81
N PRO A 66 -0.15 2.23 26.20
CA PRO A 66 1.11 2.33 25.47
C PRO A 66 0.95 1.79 24.05
N ASP A 67 1.78 2.28 23.12
CA ASP A 67 1.90 1.73 21.78
C ASP A 67 2.37 0.26 21.82
N SER A 68 1.52 -0.65 21.35
CA SER A 68 1.87 -2.06 21.24
C SER A 68 2.83 -2.33 20.08
N ALA A 69 2.98 -1.40 19.14
CA ALA A 69 4.05 -1.44 18.13
C ALA A 69 5.45 -1.22 18.75
N GLY A 70 5.53 -0.75 19.99
CA GLY A 70 6.77 -0.42 20.68
C GLY A 70 7.26 0.99 20.36
N SER A 71 8.57 1.23 20.47
CA SER A 71 9.18 2.57 20.34
C SER A 71 9.29 3.09 18.90
N VAL A 72 8.33 2.74 18.04
CA VAL A 72 8.29 3.08 16.60
C VAL A 72 8.23 4.59 16.39
N ASP A 73 7.35 5.27 17.14
CA ASP A 73 7.17 6.72 17.09
C ASP A 73 7.97 7.47 18.18
N GLY A 74 8.99 6.81 18.73
CA GLY A 74 9.87 7.30 19.79
C GLY A 74 9.66 6.61 21.13
N LEU A 75 10.44 7.03 22.14
CA LEU A 75 10.48 6.37 23.45
C LEU A 75 9.22 6.60 24.31
N ASN A 76 8.39 7.58 23.96
CA ASN A 76 7.15 7.86 24.67
C ASN A 76 5.96 7.14 24.01
N LEU A 77 5.64 5.97 24.53
CA LEU A 77 4.59 5.09 24.01
C LEU A 77 3.15 5.65 24.15
N TYR A 78 2.96 6.76 24.87
CA TYR A 78 1.64 7.39 25.10
C TYR A 78 1.44 8.67 24.28
N VAL A 79 2.44 9.09 23.50
CA VAL A 79 2.40 10.36 22.76
C VAL A 79 1.41 10.27 21.60
N TYR A 80 0.51 11.25 21.49
CA TYR A 80 -0.33 11.39 20.30
C TYR A 80 0.44 12.18 19.24
N VAL A 81 0.68 11.56 18.09
CA VAL A 81 1.22 12.16 16.85
C VAL A 81 2.41 13.11 17.04
N GLY A 82 3.37 12.70 17.88
CA GLY A 82 4.58 13.48 18.16
C GLY A 82 4.32 14.86 18.77
N ASN A 83 3.20 15.04 19.51
CA ASN A 83 2.74 16.32 20.05
C ASN A 83 2.46 17.41 18.99
N ASN A 84 2.21 17.04 17.73
CA ASN A 84 1.90 18.00 16.66
C ASN A 84 0.65 17.59 15.85
N PRO A 85 -0.54 17.64 16.49
CA PRO A 85 -1.78 17.19 15.85
C PRO A 85 -2.36 18.17 14.83
N LEU A 86 -1.76 19.36 14.69
CA LEU A 86 -2.05 20.28 13.59
C LEU A 86 -1.37 19.85 12.29
N LYS A 87 -0.28 19.08 12.40
CA LYS A 87 0.52 18.60 11.27
C LYS A 87 0.21 17.15 10.92
N TYR A 88 -0.06 16.34 11.94
CA TYR A 88 -0.18 14.90 11.83
C TYR A 88 -1.51 14.38 12.39
N ARG A 89 -1.97 13.24 11.87
CA ARG A 89 -3.06 12.43 12.43
C ARG A 89 -2.58 11.00 12.62
N ASP A 90 -3.21 10.25 13.53
CA ASP A 90 -3.01 8.80 13.61
C ASP A 90 -4.22 8.09 13.00
N PRO A 91 -4.10 7.30 11.92
CA PRO A 91 -5.23 6.60 11.32
C PRO A 91 -5.60 5.30 12.02
N THR A 92 -4.68 4.66 12.74
CA THR A 92 -4.89 3.30 13.28
C THR A 92 -4.60 3.20 14.78
N GLY A 93 -4.10 4.26 15.37
CA GLY A 93 -3.53 4.22 16.70
C GLY A 93 -2.15 3.55 16.71
N HIS A 94 -1.38 3.58 15.63
CA HIS A 94 -0.01 3.04 15.59
C HIS A 94 1.00 3.91 14.85
N VAL A 95 0.52 4.81 14.00
CA VAL A 95 1.41 5.56 13.09
C VAL A 95 0.93 6.99 12.96
N LYS A 96 1.81 7.94 13.18
CA LYS A 96 1.54 9.33 12.78
C LYS A 96 1.72 9.48 11.26
N VAL A 97 0.74 10.07 10.59
CA VAL A 97 0.78 10.41 9.16
C VAL A 97 0.47 11.87 8.95
N TYR A 98 0.92 12.44 7.83
CA TYR A 98 0.50 13.78 7.44
C TYR A 98 -1.00 13.92 7.20
N GLN A 99 -1.55 15.06 7.60
CA GLN A 99 -2.86 15.47 7.13
C GLN A 99 -2.71 16.04 5.70
N VAL A 100 -3.06 15.25 4.69
CA VAL A 100 -3.04 15.71 3.29
C VAL A 100 -4.37 16.41 2.99
N ASP A 101 -4.32 17.72 2.76
CA ASP A 101 -5.44 18.47 2.18
C ASP A 101 -5.26 18.51 0.65
N ARG A 102 -6.04 17.70 -0.08
CA ARG A 102 -5.90 17.44 -1.53
C ARG A 102 -5.92 18.69 -2.41
N LYS A 103 -6.41 19.84 -1.91
CA LYS A 103 -6.55 21.07 -2.70
C LYS A 103 -5.30 21.95 -2.80
N VAL A 104 -4.23 21.67 -2.03
CA VAL A 104 -3.16 22.68 -1.83
C VAL A 104 -1.77 22.27 -2.34
N TYR A 105 -1.46 21.00 -2.57
CA TYR A 105 -0.07 20.58 -2.75
C TYR A 105 0.20 19.84 -4.07
N SER A 106 0.27 20.59 -5.17
CA SER A 106 0.87 20.12 -6.42
C SER A 106 2.36 20.47 -6.57
N ASN A 107 2.95 21.26 -5.67
CA ASN A 107 4.28 21.84 -5.88
C ASN A 107 5.21 21.96 -4.64
N ARG A 108 4.96 21.23 -3.54
CA ARG A 108 5.90 21.24 -2.40
C ARG A 108 6.09 19.84 -1.83
N HIS A 109 7.34 19.37 -1.85
CA HIS A 109 7.82 18.26 -1.03
C HIS A 109 7.57 18.62 0.44
N LEU A 110 6.57 18.00 1.06
CA LEU A 110 6.31 18.13 2.50
C LEU A 110 7.09 17.04 3.24
N PRO A 111 7.74 17.34 4.38
CA PRO A 111 8.78 16.47 4.92
C PRO A 111 8.25 15.22 5.65
N TYR A 112 8.16 14.07 4.98
CA TYR A 112 8.26 12.71 5.59
C TYR A 112 7.17 12.21 6.53
N ASN A 113 6.36 11.26 6.06
CA ASN A 113 5.83 10.27 6.99
C ASN A 113 7.05 9.54 7.56
N GLU A 114 7.43 9.77 8.82
CA GLU A 114 8.38 8.90 9.53
C GLU A 114 7.68 7.58 9.85
N ILE A 115 7.38 6.79 8.82
CA ILE A 115 6.88 5.42 9.01
C ILE A 115 8.09 4.51 8.92
N ASP A 116 8.48 3.93 10.04
CA ASP A 116 9.34 2.75 10.02
C ASP A 116 8.50 1.57 9.49
N ILE A 117 8.59 1.32 8.19
CA ILE A 117 7.84 0.28 7.49
C ILE A 117 8.19 -1.15 7.95
N LEU A 118 9.30 -1.34 8.67
CA LEU A 118 9.77 -2.65 9.14
C LEU A 118 9.55 -2.85 10.64
N SER A 119 9.09 -1.83 11.34
CA SER A 119 8.73 -1.96 12.75
C SER A 119 7.49 -2.87 12.92
N PRO A 120 7.39 -3.62 14.03
CA PRO A 120 6.24 -4.48 14.30
C PRO A 120 4.92 -3.71 14.25
N ILE A 121 3.86 -4.33 13.72
CA ILE A 121 2.48 -3.83 13.81
C ILE A 121 1.62 -4.80 14.58
N GLU A 122 0.63 -4.26 15.27
CA GLU A 122 -0.52 -5.04 15.69
C GLU A 122 -1.58 -5.00 14.57
N GLY A 123 -1.99 -6.18 14.12
CA GLY A 123 -2.97 -6.31 13.06
C GLY A 123 -4.39 -6.16 13.58
N THR A 124 -5.07 -5.08 13.24
CA THR A 124 -6.48 -4.87 13.61
C THR A 124 -7.40 -4.89 12.39
N TYR A 125 -6.90 -4.51 11.20
CA TYR A 125 -7.69 -4.47 9.99
C TYR A 125 -7.74 -5.84 9.32
N GLN A 126 -8.94 -6.40 9.21
CA GLN A 126 -9.21 -7.62 8.46
C GLN A 126 -10.39 -7.43 7.51
N ASN A 127 -10.25 -7.99 6.31
CA ASN A 127 -11.30 -7.94 5.29
C ASN A 127 -11.27 -9.22 4.46
N ASN A 128 -12.44 -9.80 4.20
CA ASN A 128 -12.59 -11.02 3.39
C ASN A 128 -12.18 -10.83 1.92
N ASN A 129 -11.97 -9.60 1.46
CA ASN A 129 -11.44 -9.27 0.15
C ASN A 129 -9.91 -9.31 0.09
N LEU A 130 -9.22 -9.57 1.21
CA LEU A 130 -7.78 -9.79 1.27
C LEU A 130 -7.47 -11.28 1.52
N PHE A 131 -6.25 -11.71 1.22
CA PHE A 131 -5.76 -13.00 1.70
C PHE A 131 -5.10 -12.81 3.05
N TYR A 132 -5.61 -13.49 4.08
CA TYR A 132 -4.82 -13.71 5.30
C TYR A 132 -3.77 -14.77 5.01
N PHE A 133 -2.50 -14.34 4.93
CA PHE A 133 -1.38 -15.20 4.56
C PHE A 133 -0.09 -14.79 5.30
N PRO A 134 0.01 -15.10 6.61
CA PRO A 134 1.09 -14.63 7.47
C PRO A 134 2.49 -14.94 6.96
N GLU A 135 2.73 -16.17 6.50
CA GLU A 135 4.05 -16.63 6.09
C GLU A 135 4.52 -15.91 4.81
N ALA A 136 3.58 -15.56 3.93
CA ALA A 136 3.87 -14.78 2.73
C ALA A 136 4.14 -13.30 3.05
N TYR A 137 3.45 -12.76 4.06
CA TYR A 137 3.70 -11.41 4.55
C TYR A 137 5.06 -11.30 5.24
N GLU A 138 5.41 -12.23 6.12
CA GLU A 138 6.73 -12.32 6.76
C GLU A 138 7.85 -12.44 5.70
N ARG A 139 7.63 -13.25 4.66
CA ARG A 139 8.55 -13.34 3.53
C ARG A 139 8.78 -11.97 2.89
N LEU A 140 7.73 -11.19 2.68
CA LEU A 140 7.82 -9.85 2.09
C LEU A 140 8.65 -8.91 2.97
N GLU A 141 8.43 -8.93 4.28
CA GLU A 141 9.24 -8.18 5.24
C GLU A 141 10.72 -8.56 5.17
N ASN A 142 11.02 -9.86 5.14
CA ASN A 142 12.39 -10.36 5.04
C ASN A 142 13.07 -9.95 3.73
N ILE A 143 12.34 -9.95 2.62
CA ILE A 143 12.85 -9.43 1.33
C ILE A 143 13.25 -7.96 1.46
N VAL A 144 12.38 -7.12 2.04
CA VAL A 144 12.68 -5.68 2.19
C VAL A 144 13.82 -5.43 3.18
N LYS A 145 13.91 -6.20 4.28
CA LYS A 145 15.04 -6.18 5.23
C LYS A 145 16.38 -6.48 4.57
N THR A 146 16.40 -7.27 3.50
CA THR A 146 17.63 -7.65 2.77
C THR A 146 18.05 -6.67 1.69
N TYR A 147 17.34 -5.55 1.50
CA TYR A 147 17.70 -4.57 0.47
C TYR A 147 19.08 -3.96 0.75
N PRO A 148 19.88 -3.70 -0.32
CA PRO A 148 21.09 -2.89 -0.19
C PRO A 148 20.77 -1.56 0.51
N ALA A 149 21.64 -1.14 1.42
CA ALA A 149 21.39 0.01 2.29
C ALA A 149 21.14 1.30 1.49
N ASP A 150 21.84 1.50 0.38
CA ASP A 150 21.65 2.62 -0.54
C ASP A 150 20.24 2.64 -1.12
N LYS A 151 19.72 1.49 -1.57
CA LYS A 151 18.37 1.37 -2.11
C LYS A 151 17.29 1.52 -1.05
N PHE A 152 17.49 0.91 0.12
CA PHE A 152 16.56 1.05 1.24
C PHE A 152 16.47 2.51 1.67
N ASN A 153 17.62 3.17 1.86
CA ASN A 153 17.67 4.59 2.20
C ASN A 153 17.03 5.45 1.12
N LEU A 154 17.24 5.13 -0.16
CA LEU A 154 16.63 5.86 -1.25
C LEU A 154 15.09 5.74 -1.23
N LEU A 155 14.55 4.55 -0.99
CA LEU A 155 13.10 4.35 -0.83
C LEU A 155 12.58 5.06 0.41
N ASN A 156 13.25 4.89 1.55
CA ASN A 156 12.89 5.49 2.82
C ASN A 156 12.87 7.03 2.76
N THR A 157 13.80 7.61 2.01
CA THR A 157 13.95 9.06 1.88
C THR A 157 13.06 9.65 0.77
N ASN A 158 12.46 8.83 -0.09
CA ASN A 158 11.71 9.36 -1.25
C ASN A 158 10.32 8.76 -1.38
N THR A 159 9.81 8.05 -0.36
CA THR A 159 8.47 7.47 -0.38
C THR A 159 7.52 8.19 0.57
N GLU A 160 6.37 8.58 0.05
CA GLU A 160 5.29 9.23 0.77
C GLU A 160 4.02 8.39 0.69
N PHE A 161 3.16 8.52 1.70
CA PHE A 161 1.88 7.82 1.75
C PHE A 161 0.73 8.78 2.06
N SER A 162 -0.41 8.55 1.43
CA SER A 162 -1.64 9.30 1.69
C SER A 162 -2.82 8.34 1.87
N ILE A 163 -3.78 8.72 2.72
CA ILE A 163 -5.03 7.98 2.88
C ILE A 163 -6.13 8.83 2.28
N GLU A 164 -6.92 8.25 1.39
CA GLU A 164 -8.09 8.92 0.85
C GLU A 164 -9.11 9.18 1.95
N SER A 165 -9.63 10.41 2.02
CA SER A 165 -10.66 10.76 3.01
C SER A 165 -11.91 9.92 2.82
N GLU A 166 -12.56 9.53 3.92
CA GLU A 166 -13.79 8.74 3.92
C GLU A 166 -14.91 9.37 3.08
N GLU A 167 -15.02 10.71 3.06
CA GLU A 167 -15.98 11.44 2.22
C GLU A 167 -15.73 11.26 0.72
N SER A 168 -14.47 11.09 0.31
CA SER A 168 -14.09 10.88 -1.10
C SER A 168 -14.05 9.41 -1.52
N SER A 169 -13.98 8.49 -0.56
CA SER A 169 -13.85 7.05 -0.80
C SER A 169 -15.12 6.26 -0.51
N ASN A 170 -16.26 6.92 -0.24
CA ASN A 170 -17.51 6.27 0.19
C ASN A 170 -17.30 5.28 1.36
N GLY A 171 -16.40 5.62 2.28
CA GLY A 171 -16.03 4.77 3.43
C GLY A 171 -15.04 3.64 3.11
N GLU A 172 -14.48 3.57 1.90
CA GLU A 172 -13.42 2.62 1.58
C GLU A 172 -12.07 3.03 2.18
N LEU A 173 -11.30 2.06 2.68
CA LEU A 173 -9.93 2.27 3.15
C LEU A 173 -8.96 2.19 1.98
N ILE A 174 -8.61 3.35 1.43
CA ILE A 174 -7.70 3.48 0.29
C ILE A 174 -6.44 4.22 0.73
N ILE A 175 -5.29 3.61 0.46
CA ILE A 175 -3.98 4.18 0.78
C ILE A 175 -3.18 4.27 -0.51
N GLN A 176 -2.63 5.44 -0.80
CA GLN A 176 -1.75 5.66 -1.94
C GLN A 176 -0.30 5.78 -1.45
N ALA A 177 0.62 5.26 -2.24
CA ALA A 177 2.05 5.36 -2.02
C ALA A 177 2.73 5.97 -3.25
N TYR A 178 3.63 6.92 -3.01
CA TYR A 178 4.37 7.63 -4.04
C TYR A 178 5.85 7.54 -3.73
N SER A 179 6.65 7.03 -4.66
CA SER A 179 8.12 7.06 -4.55
C SER A 179 8.68 7.96 -5.65
N TYR A 180 9.41 9.01 -5.26
CA TYR A 180 10.02 10.02 -6.12
C TYR A 180 11.56 10.04 -5.99
N PRO A 181 12.27 8.91 -6.18
CA PRO A 181 13.72 8.97 -6.22
C PRO A 181 14.17 9.85 -7.40
N PRO A 182 15.42 10.36 -7.41
CA PRO A 182 15.90 11.21 -8.50
C PRO A 182 15.57 10.61 -9.87
N PHE A 183 14.87 11.41 -10.68
CA PHE A 183 14.52 11.15 -12.08
C PHE A 183 13.54 10.00 -12.38
N ASP A 184 13.09 9.24 -11.37
CA ASP A 184 12.08 8.19 -11.54
C ASP A 184 10.84 8.49 -10.67
N TYR A 185 9.70 7.94 -11.04
CA TYR A 185 8.44 8.13 -10.33
C TYR A 185 7.59 6.86 -10.31
N PHE A 186 7.11 6.48 -9.12
CA PHE A 186 6.29 5.29 -8.92
C PHE A 186 5.09 5.60 -8.03
N THR A 187 3.89 5.23 -8.48
CA THR A 187 2.65 5.39 -7.72
C THR A 187 1.86 4.09 -7.71
N ASN A 188 1.60 3.60 -6.51
CA ASN A 188 0.70 2.48 -6.30
C ASN A 188 -0.40 2.86 -5.31
N ILE A 189 -1.55 2.23 -5.44
CA ILE A 189 -2.72 2.46 -4.58
C ILE A 189 -3.19 1.10 -4.09
N MET A 190 -3.38 0.96 -2.78
CA MET A 190 -4.00 -0.22 -2.19
C MET A 190 -5.38 0.16 -1.67
N ASN A 191 -6.41 -0.48 -2.23
CA ASN A 191 -7.75 -0.44 -1.66
C ASN A 191 -7.94 -1.67 -0.77
N PHE A 192 -7.83 -1.47 0.55
CA PHE A 192 -7.97 -2.53 1.54
C PHE A 192 -9.41 -3.03 1.67
N SER A 193 -10.40 -2.22 1.27
CA SER A 193 -11.80 -2.61 1.25
C SER A 193 -12.11 -3.62 0.14
N THR A 194 -11.51 -3.47 -1.04
CA THR A 194 -11.74 -4.34 -2.21
C THR A 194 -10.65 -5.38 -2.45
N GLY A 195 -9.50 -5.24 -1.80
CA GLY A 195 -8.34 -6.12 -1.98
C GLY A 195 -7.55 -5.88 -3.26
N GLU A 196 -7.70 -4.70 -3.86
CA GLU A 196 -7.09 -4.33 -5.13
C GLU A 196 -5.83 -3.48 -4.96
N LEU A 197 -4.72 -3.96 -5.51
CA LEU A 197 -3.47 -3.22 -5.66
C LEU A 197 -3.37 -2.63 -7.07
N VAL A 198 -3.57 -1.31 -7.20
CA VAL A 198 -3.52 -0.57 -8.46
C VAL A 198 -2.11 -0.02 -8.70
N PHE A 199 -1.58 -0.27 -9.89
CA PHE A 199 -0.38 0.37 -10.41
C PHE A 199 -0.79 1.56 -11.27
N ASN A 200 -0.73 2.74 -10.67
CA ASN A 200 -1.21 3.97 -11.29
C ASN A 200 -0.15 4.61 -12.19
N SER A 201 1.11 4.66 -11.74
CA SER A 201 2.21 5.22 -12.54
C SER A 201 3.53 4.54 -12.23
N ASN A 202 4.34 4.33 -13.26
CA ASN A 202 5.71 3.81 -13.16
C ASN A 202 6.52 4.39 -14.29
N LEU A 203 7.01 5.61 -14.08
CA LEU A 203 7.79 6.35 -15.05
C LEU A 203 9.26 6.27 -14.64
N LYS A 204 10.08 5.76 -15.55
CA LYS A 204 11.53 5.73 -15.40
C LYS A 204 12.15 6.69 -16.39
N ASN A 205 13.26 7.31 -16.01
CA ASN A 205 13.99 8.16 -16.92
C ASN A 205 14.41 7.38 -18.18
N GLU A 206 14.26 8.01 -19.34
CA GLU A 206 14.66 7.43 -20.63
C GLU A 206 16.18 7.22 -20.70
N HIS A 207 16.95 8.14 -20.10
CA HIS A 207 18.40 8.03 -19.98
C HIS A 207 18.77 7.08 -18.84
N LYS A 208 19.35 5.93 -19.19
CA LYS A 208 19.71 4.88 -18.22
C LYS A 208 20.64 5.36 -17.11
N ASP A 209 21.54 6.29 -17.41
CA ASP A 209 22.52 6.84 -16.47
C ASP A 209 21.88 7.75 -15.41
N HIS A 210 20.65 8.20 -15.64
CA HIS A 210 19.87 9.02 -14.72
C HIS A 210 18.84 8.18 -13.94
N ARG A 211 18.85 6.86 -14.04
CA ARG A 211 17.88 6.03 -13.30
C ARG A 211 18.32 5.85 -11.86
N SER A 212 17.35 5.80 -10.95
CA SER A 212 17.56 5.55 -9.51
C SER A 212 18.16 4.17 -9.18
N GLY A 213 18.24 3.25 -10.14
CA GLY A 213 18.64 1.86 -9.93
C GLY A 213 17.57 0.99 -9.26
N LEU A 214 16.48 1.59 -8.76
CA LEU A 214 15.33 0.90 -8.19
C LEU A 214 14.50 0.21 -9.27
N ASN A 215 13.87 -0.91 -8.91
CA ASN A 215 12.87 -1.54 -9.77
C ASN A 215 11.48 -1.57 -9.16
N ALA A 216 10.50 -1.78 -10.04
CA ALA A 216 9.10 -1.84 -9.66
C ALA A 216 8.82 -2.87 -8.56
N THR A 217 9.50 -4.03 -8.54
CA THR A 217 9.31 -5.02 -7.48
C THR A 217 9.86 -4.52 -6.14
N GLU A 218 11.04 -3.88 -6.12
CA GLU A 218 11.61 -3.27 -4.91
C GLU A 218 10.68 -2.18 -4.36
N VAL A 219 10.28 -1.25 -5.23
CA VAL A 219 9.42 -0.13 -4.87
C VAL A 219 8.05 -0.63 -4.38
N THR A 220 7.44 -1.57 -5.10
CA THR A 220 6.11 -2.09 -4.73
C THR A 220 6.14 -2.83 -3.41
N SER A 221 7.21 -3.60 -3.12
CA SER A 221 7.32 -4.33 -1.85
C SER A 221 7.42 -3.36 -0.67
N TYR A 222 8.28 -2.34 -0.79
CA TYR A 222 8.43 -1.29 0.22
C TYR A 222 7.13 -0.51 0.41
N GLN A 223 6.52 -0.04 -0.68
CA GLN A 223 5.26 0.69 -0.64
C GLN A 223 4.12 -0.16 -0.05
N TYR A 224 4.05 -1.45 -0.39
CA TYR A 224 3.01 -2.33 0.13
C TYR A 224 3.10 -2.49 1.65
N LEU A 225 4.30 -2.72 2.19
CA LEU A 225 4.52 -2.79 3.65
C LEU A 225 4.18 -1.47 4.35
N GLY A 226 4.50 -0.33 3.74
CA GLY A 226 4.10 0.96 4.30
C GLY A 226 2.59 1.17 4.29
N MET A 227 1.91 0.79 3.20
CA MET A 227 0.45 0.86 3.13
C MET A 227 -0.23 -0.08 4.14
N THR A 228 0.24 -1.32 4.30
CA THR A 228 -0.33 -2.27 5.28
C THR A 228 -0.06 -1.82 6.71
N LYS A 229 1.11 -1.21 6.98
CA LYS A 229 1.41 -0.57 8.26
C LYS A 229 0.40 0.53 8.58
N ILE A 230 0.16 1.43 7.64
CA ILE A 230 -0.82 2.50 7.81
C ILE A 230 -2.24 1.96 7.97
N ALA A 231 -2.58 0.88 7.27
CA ALA A 231 -3.90 0.25 7.39
C ALA A 231 -4.06 -0.55 8.69
N GLY A 232 -2.98 -0.92 9.40
CA GLY A 232 -3.03 -1.90 10.47
C GLY A 232 -3.41 -3.31 9.96
N ALA A 233 -3.09 -3.62 8.70
CA ALA A 233 -3.49 -4.83 7.98
C ALA A 233 -2.39 -5.90 8.00
N LEU A 234 -1.95 -6.31 9.20
CA LEU A 234 -0.93 -7.35 9.36
C LEU A 234 -1.36 -8.66 8.69
N ASN A 235 -0.40 -9.32 8.03
CA ASN A 235 -0.59 -10.62 7.37
C ASN A 235 -1.58 -10.61 6.20
N MET A 236 -2.02 -9.44 5.75
CA MET A 236 -2.96 -9.32 4.64
C MET A 236 -2.23 -9.10 3.31
N LEU A 237 -2.69 -9.77 2.25
CA LEU A 237 -2.20 -9.65 0.88
C LEU A 237 -3.33 -9.33 -0.11
N PRO A 238 -3.03 -8.66 -1.25
CA PRO A 238 -4.05 -8.29 -2.22
C PRO A 238 -4.59 -9.52 -2.96
N LYS A 239 -5.85 -9.45 -3.39
CA LYS A 239 -6.47 -10.46 -4.25
C LYS A 239 -6.40 -10.11 -5.72
N THR A 240 -6.31 -8.83 -6.06
CA THR A 240 -6.17 -8.36 -7.44
C THR A 240 -5.02 -7.39 -7.59
N ILE A 241 -4.45 -7.39 -8.79
CA ILE A 241 -3.59 -6.34 -9.29
C ILE A 241 -4.28 -5.67 -10.47
N LEU A 242 -4.36 -4.34 -10.46
CA LEU A 242 -4.83 -3.57 -11.62
C LEU A 242 -3.65 -2.83 -12.24
N ARG A 243 -3.37 -3.10 -13.51
CA ARG A 243 -2.47 -2.27 -14.33
C ARG A 243 -3.32 -1.22 -15.02
N GLN A 244 -3.22 0.03 -14.60
CA GLN A 244 -4.01 1.13 -15.13
C GLN A 244 -3.24 1.89 -16.22
N SER A 245 -3.96 2.45 -17.19
CA SER A 245 -3.44 3.39 -18.20
C SER A 245 -2.18 2.88 -18.90
N ILE A 246 -2.21 1.63 -19.38
CA ILE A 246 -1.05 0.99 -19.98
C ILE A 246 -0.64 1.72 -21.26
N THR A 247 0.64 2.09 -21.33
CA THR A 247 1.25 2.73 -22.51
C THR A 247 2.41 1.93 -23.10
N ASN A 248 2.81 0.83 -22.45
CA ASN A 248 3.97 0.05 -22.86
C ASN A 248 3.73 -0.66 -24.21
N PRO A 249 4.63 -0.50 -25.21
CA PRO A 249 4.43 -1.05 -26.55
C PRO A 249 4.18 -2.56 -26.58
N SER A 250 4.98 -3.35 -25.86
CA SER A 250 4.83 -4.82 -25.83
C SER A 250 3.52 -5.28 -25.20
N THR A 251 2.93 -4.46 -24.34
CA THR A 251 1.64 -4.75 -23.71
C THR A 251 0.49 -4.36 -24.63
N ASN A 252 0.61 -3.21 -25.31
CA ASN A 252 -0.37 -2.78 -26.30
C ASN A 252 -0.46 -3.75 -27.48
N GLU A 253 0.67 -4.30 -27.95
CA GLU A 253 0.68 -5.36 -28.97
C GLU A 253 -0.11 -6.60 -28.51
N ALA A 254 0.08 -7.04 -27.25
CA ALA A 254 -0.66 -8.17 -26.70
C ALA A 254 -2.18 -7.89 -26.61
N ILE A 255 -2.57 -6.64 -26.31
CA ILE A 255 -3.95 -6.19 -26.30
C ILE A 255 -4.53 -6.20 -27.72
N GLU A 256 -3.84 -5.61 -28.70
CA GLU A 256 -4.27 -5.55 -30.09
C GLU A 256 -4.52 -6.94 -30.68
N ILE A 257 -3.59 -7.88 -30.45
CA ILE A 257 -3.75 -9.28 -30.87
C ILE A 257 -5.03 -9.88 -30.27
N TYR A 258 -5.27 -9.69 -28.96
CA TYR A 258 -6.46 -10.21 -28.30
C TYR A 258 -7.75 -9.53 -28.77
N LEU A 259 -7.72 -8.24 -29.08
CA LEU A 259 -8.87 -7.53 -29.63
C LEU A 259 -9.26 -8.07 -31.01
N ALA A 260 -8.27 -8.51 -31.80
CA ALA A 260 -8.47 -9.09 -33.11
C ALA A 260 -8.94 -10.56 -33.07
N ASP A 261 -8.30 -11.41 -32.26
CA ASP A 261 -8.55 -12.86 -32.28
C ASP A 261 -9.51 -13.37 -31.19
N ARG A 262 -9.74 -12.57 -30.13
CA ARG A 262 -10.51 -12.94 -28.92
C ARG A 262 -10.05 -14.23 -28.25
N ASN A 263 -8.80 -14.66 -28.50
CA ASN A 263 -8.24 -15.87 -27.94
C ASN A 263 -7.61 -15.61 -26.58
N TYR A 264 -8.35 -15.97 -25.53
CA TYR A 264 -7.90 -15.78 -24.15
C TYR A 264 -6.56 -16.49 -23.83
N SER A 265 -6.32 -17.69 -24.37
CA SER A 265 -5.09 -18.43 -24.10
C SER A 265 -3.86 -17.73 -24.68
N ASN A 266 -4.01 -17.17 -25.89
CA ASN A 266 -3.00 -16.33 -26.53
C ASN A 266 -2.77 -15.05 -25.73
N PHE A 267 -3.86 -14.36 -25.34
CA PHE A 267 -3.78 -13.14 -24.55
C PHE A 267 -3.05 -13.37 -23.22
N TYR A 268 -3.44 -14.39 -22.47
CA TYR A 268 -2.80 -14.74 -21.20
C TYR A 268 -1.29 -14.95 -21.37
N ARG A 269 -0.86 -15.70 -22.40
CA ARG A 269 0.56 -15.95 -22.67
C ARG A 269 1.30 -14.70 -23.15
N ASN A 270 0.76 -13.98 -24.13
CA ASN A 270 1.38 -12.80 -24.71
C ASN A 270 1.51 -11.69 -23.64
N PHE A 271 0.46 -11.47 -22.85
CA PHE A 271 0.52 -10.52 -21.75
C PHE A 271 1.53 -10.96 -20.70
N LEU A 272 1.30 -12.08 -20.01
CA LEU A 272 2.10 -12.40 -18.81
C LEU A 272 3.56 -12.71 -19.12
N ILE A 273 3.84 -13.27 -20.29
CA ILE A 273 5.18 -13.79 -20.57
C ILE A 273 5.96 -12.87 -21.51
N LYS A 274 5.32 -12.29 -22.52
CA LYS A 274 6.02 -11.49 -23.53
C LYS A 274 6.00 -9.99 -23.22
N SER A 275 4.96 -9.49 -22.54
CA SER A 275 4.86 -8.07 -22.23
C SER A 275 5.65 -7.65 -20.98
N ASP A 276 6.13 -6.40 -20.96
CA ASP A 276 6.84 -5.84 -19.81
C ASP A 276 5.95 -5.74 -18.57
N ASN A 277 4.71 -5.25 -18.71
CA ASN A 277 3.77 -5.12 -17.61
C ASN A 277 3.40 -6.48 -17.04
N GLY A 278 3.14 -7.48 -17.88
CA GLY A 278 2.83 -8.84 -17.46
C GLY A 278 3.99 -9.51 -16.72
N ARG A 279 5.21 -9.45 -17.28
CA ARG A 279 6.41 -9.98 -16.60
C ARG A 279 6.65 -9.28 -15.26
N SER A 280 6.45 -7.96 -15.20
CA SER A 280 6.57 -7.23 -13.93
C SER A 280 5.52 -7.65 -12.92
N SER A 281 4.26 -7.85 -13.34
CA SER A 281 3.21 -8.33 -12.46
C SER A 281 3.49 -9.74 -11.94
N LEU A 282 4.01 -10.64 -12.77
CA LEU A 282 4.40 -11.99 -12.33
C LEU A 282 5.51 -11.95 -11.27
N ARG A 283 6.51 -11.08 -11.44
CA ARG A 283 7.58 -10.93 -10.43
C ARG A 283 7.01 -10.44 -9.10
N ILE A 284 6.13 -9.45 -9.12
CA ILE A 284 5.51 -8.90 -7.91
C ILE A 284 4.60 -9.94 -7.23
N ALA A 285 3.74 -10.61 -7.99
CA ALA A 285 2.90 -11.68 -7.46
C ALA A 285 3.78 -12.77 -6.80
N ASN A 286 4.88 -13.17 -7.46
CA ASN A 286 5.82 -14.13 -6.89
C ASN A 286 6.50 -13.62 -5.60
N THR A 287 6.91 -12.35 -5.56
CA THR A 287 7.46 -11.73 -4.34
C THR A 287 6.48 -11.85 -3.16
N PHE A 288 5.18 -11.77 -3.44
CA PHE A 288 4.12 -11.87 -2.44
C PHE A 288 3.70 -13.32 -2.17
N SER A 289 4.44 -14.32 -2.68
CA SER A 289 4.05 -15.74 -2.65
C SER A 289 2.65 -16.01 -3.22
N LEU A 290 2.26 -15.22 -4.23
CA LEU A 290 1.02 -15.36 -4.99
C LEU A 290 1.33 -15.84 -6.42
N LYS A 291 0.29 -16.32 -7.10
CA LYS A 291 0.29 -16.62 -8.53
C LYS A 291 -0.87 -15.93 -9.23
N VAL A 292 -0.67 -15.56 -10.48
CA VAL A 292 -1.74 -15.06 -11.34
C VAL A 292 -2.61 -16.25 -11.77
N ALA A 293 -3.90 -16.19 -11.49
CA ALA A 293 -4.88 -17.22 -11.83
C ALA A 293 -5.59 -16.92 -13.15
N SER A 294 -5.91 -15.65 -13.39
CA SER A 294 -6.52 -15.16 -14.62
C SER A 294 -6.19 -13.70 -14.84
N VAL A 295 -6.38 -13.23 -16.07
CA VAL A 295 -6.23 -11.82 -16.46
C VAL A 295 -7.47 -11.36 -17.18
N GLU A 296 -7.81 -10.08 -17.08
CA GLU A 296 -9.00 -9.50 -17.70
C GLU A 296 -8.64 -8.12 -18.26
N LEU A 297 -8.98 -7.89 -19.52
CA LEU A 297 -8.88 -6.58 -20.16
C LEU A 297 -10.18 -5.82 -19.89
N GLU A 298 -10.09 -4.65 -19.24
CA GLU A 298 -11.28 -3.83 -18.97
C GLU A 298 -11.81 -3.19 -20.26
N ALA A 299 -13.13 -3.00 -20.34
CA ALA A 299 -13.83 -2.54 -21.54
C ALA A 299 -13.36 -1.17 -22.06
N MET A 300 -12.78 -0.32 -21.20
CA MET A 300 -12.27 1.01 -21.57
C MET A 300 -10.85 1.00 -22.19
N GLY A 301 -10.27 -0.20 -22.41
CA GLY A 301 -9.31 -0.41 -23.51
C GLY A 301 -7.82 -0.28 -23.21
N ASN A 302 -7.39 -0.06 -21.97
CA ASN A 302 -5.97 0.02 -21.61
C ASN A 302 -5.66 -0.36 -20.15
N ASN A 303 -6.61 -0.98 -19.48
CA ASN A 303 -6.42 -1.51 -18.12
C ASN A 303 -6.49 -3.03 -18.14
N ILE A 304 -5.55 -3.68 -17.45
CA ILE A 304 -5.55 -5.13 -17.29
C ILE A 304 -5.58 -5.46 -15.80
N ARG A 305 -6.62 -6.18 -15.40
CA ARG A 305 -6.80 -6.73 -14.07
C ARG A 305 -6.24 -8.14 -14.02
N LEU A 306 -5.51 -8.46 -12.96
CA LEU A 306 -4.95 -9.77 -12.69
C LEU A 306 -5.56 -10.29 -11.39
N TYR A 307 -6.15 -11.49 -11.45
CA TYR A 307 -6.70 -12.15 -10.27
C TYR A 307 -5.65 -13.09 -9.69
N LEU A 308 -5.41 -12.97 -8.38
CA LEU A 308 -4.35 -13.69 -7.69
C LEU A 308 -4.89 -14.87 -6.88
N LYS A 309 -4.02 -15.84 -6.63
CA LYS A 309 -4.24 -16.94 -5.69
C LYS A 309 -2.98 -17.19 -4.87
N PRO A 310 -3.08 -17.69 -3.63
CA PRO A 310 -1.93 -18.20 -2.88
C PRO A 310 -1.12 -19.21 -3.71
N LYS A 311 0.20 -19.09 -3.68
CA LYS A 311 1.11 -20.05 -4.29
C LYS A 311 1.63 -20.99 -3.21
N MET A 312 1.40 -22.29 -3.42
CA MET A 312 1.80 -23.36 -2.50
C MET A 312 2.71 -24.38 -3.22
N PRO A 313 3.73 -24.94 -2.54
CA PRO A 313 4.19 -24.57 -1.19
C PRO A 313 4.78 -23.15 -1.17
N LEU A 314 4.89 -22.57 0.03
CA LEU A 314 5.43 -21.22 0.22
C LEU A 314 6.84 -21.13 -0.39
N ILE A 315 7.13 -20.01 -1.04
CA ILE A 315 8.47 -19.69 -1.52
C ILE A 315 9.30 -19.25 -0.32
N SER A 316 10.51 -19.78 -0.13
CA SER A 316 11.40 -19.33 0.95
C SER A 316 11.79 -17.85 0.76
N ALA A 317 12.04 -17.12 1.84
CA ALA A 317 12.60 -15.77 1.78
C ALA A 317 14.03 -15.77 1.20
N GLU A 318 14.75 -16.87 1.38
CA GLU A 318 16.10 -17.09 0.82
C GLU A 318 16.07 -17.39 -0.69
N GLU A 319 14.91 -17.74 -1.25
CA GLU A 319 14.81 -18.03 -2.68
C GLU A 319 14.95 -16.72 -3.48
N PRO A 320 15.89 -16.64 -4.44
CA PRO A 320 16.17 -15.41 -5.15
C PRO A 320 14.94 -14.92 -5.91
N LEU A 321 14.78 -13.60 -5.95
CA LEU A 321 13.76 -12.95 -6.77
C LEU A 321 13.86 -13.43 -8.22
N PRO A 322 12.72 -13.63 -8.90
CA PRO A 322 12.71 -14.00 -10.30
C PRO A 322 13.56 -13.03 -11.16
N PRO A 323 14.36 -13.54 -12.11
CA PRO A 323 15.31 -12.74 -12.86
C PRO A 323 14.62 -11.64 -13.68
N ARG A 324 15.34 -10.55 -13.93
CA ARG A 324 14.92 -9.52 -14.90
C ARG A 324 15.14 -10.06 -16.31
N GLY A 325 14.13 -10.70 -16.89
CA GLY A 325 14.25 -11.23 -18.25
C GLY A 325 13.16 -12.23 -18.59
N ASP A 326 13.57 -13.32 -19.24
CA ASP A 326 12.70 -14.43 -19.55
C ASP A 326 12.23 -15.12 -18.26
N MET A 327 10.91 -15.24 -18.11
CA MET A 327 10.26 -15.87 -16.97
C MET A 327 9.89 -17.33 -17.27
N HIS A 328 10.05 -17.80 -18.52
CA HIS A 328 9.70 -19.16 -18.95
C HIS A 328 10.48 -20.23 -18.17
N GLU A 329 11.80 -20.13 -18.07
CA GLU A 329 12.62 -21.08 -17.29
C GLU A 329 12.30 -21.00 -15.79
N TYR A 330 11.88 -19.83 -15.29
CA TYR A 330 11.67 -19.64 -13.85
C TYR A 330 10.39 -20.33 -13.34
N PHE A 331 9.35 -20.43 -14.16
CA PHE A 331 8.08 -21.09 -13.80
C PHE A 331 7.92 -22.48 -14.43
N ALA A 332 8.94 -23.00 -15.11
CA ALA A 332 8.92 -24.37 -15.66
C ALA A 332 8.97 -25.42 -14.53
N PRO A 333 8.17 -26.51 -14.61
CA PRO A 333 8.05 -27.54 -13.57
C PRO A 333 9.38 -28.20 -13.14
N ASP A 334 10.35 -28.35 -14.05
CA ASP A 334 11.58 -29.11 -13.83
C ASP A 334 12.81 -28.27 -13.44
N SER A 335 12.64 -26.95 -13.22
CA SER A 335 13.76 -26.02 -13.01
C SER A 335 14.46 -26.11 -11.63
N ARG A 336 13.95 -26.93 -10.69
CA ARG A 336 14.47 -26.99 -9.31
C ARG A 336 15.88 -27.59 -9.22
N LEU A 337 16.19 -28.60 -10.04
CA LEU A 337 17.48 -29.32 -10.03
C LEU A 337 18.58 -28.64 -10.86
N SER A 338 18.22 -27.92 -11.94
CA SER A 338 19.18 -27.19 -12.77
C SER A 338 19.72 -25.92 -12.08
N ARG A 339 18.96 -25.37 -11.13
CA ARG A 339 19.33 -24.18 -10.35
C ARG A 339 20.46 -24.41 -9.35
N ILE A 340 20.46 -25.54 -8.65
CA ILE A 340 21.54 -25.88 -7.69
C ILE A 340 22.89 -26.01 -8.42
N ARG A 341 22.88 -26.51 -9.67
CA ARG A 341 24.11 -26.68 -10.47
C ARG A 341 24.66 -25.38 -11.07
N ARG A 342 23.82 -24.39 -11.41
CA ARG A 342 24.30 -23.13 -12.01
C ARG A 342 24.91 -22.17 -10.98
N GLN A 343 24.45 -22.18 -9.72
CA GLN A 343 25.03 -21.31 -8.68
C GLN A 343 26.40 -21.79 -8.18
N THR A 344 26.67 -23.10 -8.16
CA THR A 344 28.00 -23.62 -7.78
C THR A 344 29.08 -23.35 -8.82
N CYS A 345 28.73 -23.02 -10.07
CA CYS A 345 29.71 -22.78 -11.14
C CYS A 345 30.18 -21.31 -11.26
N HIS A 346 29.57 -20.35 -10.54
CA HIS A 346 29.99 -18.95 -10.56
C HIS A 346 30.94 -18.54 -9.42
N CYS A 347 31.29 -19.46 -8.52
CA CYS A 347 32.45 -19.33 -7.64
C CYS A 347 33.63 -20.10 -8.22
N THR A 348 34.24 -19.56 -9.28
CA THR A 348 35.59 -19.99 -9.66
C THR A 348 36.48 -18.75 -9.76
N ILE A 349 37.59 -18.86 -9.05
CA ILE A 349 38.61 -17.85 -8.74
C ILE A 349 39.15 -17.18 -10.01
N SER A 350 39.25 -15.85 -9.96
CA SER A 350 40.33 -15.06 -10.57
C SER A 350 40.46 -13.73 -9.85
#